data_AF-A0A6I6WQP9-F1
#
_entry.id   AF-A0A6I6WQP9-F1
#
_cell.length_a   1.000
_cell.length_b   1.000
_cell.length_c   1.000
_cell.angle_alpha   90.00
_cell.angle_beta   90.00
_cell.angle_gamma   90.00
#
_symmetry.space_group_name_H-M   'P 1'
#
loop_
_entity.id
_entity.type
_entity.pdbx_description
1 polymer ?
#
loop_
_entity_poly.entity_id
_entity_poly.type
_entity_poly.pdbx_seq_one_letter_code
_entity_poly.pdbx_strand_id
1 'polypeptide(L)'
;MHSMIEAVAGGASAEELASLPVPDAYLAAHTRAEDAADYEGRPTEEKDIRKTVHLDEVPMPELAPDEALVAVMASAINYNTVWSALFEPLSTFRFLPQMRKEGPWGARHDQPYHVLGSDASGVIVRTGSAVRRWAVGDRVVVATAYLDGQDPASQQDGMLAADQKAWGFETNFGGLAHFTVVKVNQLMPKPAHLTWEEAACNPLCAGTAYRMLVSPNGAGMKQGDVVLIWGATGGLGGYAVQYVRNGGGIPVGVVGSGAKADLLRDLGCEAVVNRSELTAAAEGAPEQEQWREMGRLIRRQVGEDPHIVFEHVGRQTFGASVFLARRGGTVVTCGSSTGYMHQFDNRYLWMKLKRIVGSHGANYQEAYEANRLIQMGRVVPTLSAVYPLEEVAEAAYSVQRNDHIGKVGVRVLAPGDDCGVEDPALRERVGEERIRLFRDR
;
A
#
# COMPACT_ATOMS: atom_id res chain seq x y z
N MET A 1 -7.04 4.90 30.66
CA MET A 1 -6.56 5.42 29.37
C MET A 1 -5.16 5.99 29.63
N HIS A 2 -4.17 5.63 28.81
CA HIS A 2 -2.76 5.94 29.10
C HIS A 2 -2.47 7.44 28.88
N SER A 3 -1.80 8.10 29.82
CA SER A 3 -1.52 9.55 29.78
C SER A 3 -0.79 10.00 28.50
N MET A 4 0.05 9.13 27.92
CA MET A 4 0.71 9.40 26.64
C MET A 4 -0.27 9.48 25.46
N ILE A 5 -1.30 8.63 25.43
CA ILE A 5 -2.29 8.63 24.33
C ILE A 5 -3.08 9.94 24.35
N GLU A 6 -3.55 10.35 25.52
CA GLU A 6 -4.29 11.60 25.71
C GLU A 6 -3.43 12.81 25.33
N ALA A 7 -2.16 12.81 25.73
CA ALA A 7 -1.21 13.87 25.37
C ALA A 7 -0.98 13.95 23.85
N VAL A 8 -0.78 12.82 23.16
CA VAL A 8 -0.63 12.81 21.70
C VAL A 8 -1.90 13.31 20.99
N ALA A 9 -3.06 12.79 21.38
CA ALA A 9 -4.34 13.19 20.80
C ALA A 9 -4.66 14.68 21.06
N GLY A 10 -4.21 15.20 22.21
CA GLY A 10 -4.31 16.61 22.59
C GLY A 10 -3.26 17.54 21.97
N GLY A 11 -2.28 17.01 21.23
CA GLY A 11 -1.24 17.80 20.60
C GLY A 11 -0.17 18.32 21.56
N ALA A 12 0.17 17.54 22.59
CA ALA A 12 1.22 17.85 23.56
C ALA A 12 2.58 18.14 22.91
N SER A 13 3.38 18.95 23.61
CA SER A 13 4.73 19.32 23.15
C SER A 13 5.70 18.13 23.17
N ALA A 14 6.79 18.23 22.41
CA ALA A 14 7.85 17.22 22.41
C ALA A 14 8.44 16.95 23.80
N GLU A 15 8.62 18.00 24.62
CA GLU A 15 9.14 17.90 25.99
C GLU A 15 8.17 17.13 26.90
N GLU A 16 6.88 17.46 26.81
CA GLU A 16 5.83 16.76 27.56
C GLU A 16 5.77 15.28 27.17
N LEU A 17 5.71 14.97 25.86
CA LEU A 17 5.69 13.59 25.36
C LEU A 17 6.92 12.79 25.81
N ALA A 18 8.11 13.41 25.80
CA ALA A 18 9.35 12.78 26.24
C ALA A 18 9.36 12.47 27.75
N SER A 19 8.62 13.24 28.56
CA SER A 19 8.51 13.05 30.01
C SER A 19 7.54 11.94 30.43
N LEU A 20 6.51 11.68 29.63
CA LEU A 20 5.44 10.72 29.95
C LEU A 20 5.92 9.28 29.80
N PRO A 21 5.67 8.35 30.75
CA PRO A 21 6.12 6.97 30.63
C PRO A 21 5.50 6.28 29.41
N VAL A 22 6.29 5.44 28.73
CA VAL A 22 5.77 4.52 27.70
C VAL A 22 4.89 3.48 28.40
N PRO A 23 3.68 3.19 27.89
CA PRO A 23 2.81 2.19 28.51
C PRO A 23 3.36 0.76 28.32
N ASP A 24 3.11 -0.11 29.29
CA ASP A 24 3.55 -1.52 29.24
C ASP A 24 2.77 -2.36 28.22
N ALA A 25 1.57 -1.92 27.85
CA ALA A 25 0.72 -2.54 26.85
C ALA A 25 -0.09 -1.50 26.06
N TYR A 26 -0.57 -1.88 24.88
CA TYR A 26 -1.34 -1.00 24.00
C TYR A 26 -2.36 -1.77 23.17
N LEU A 27 -3.48 -1.11 22.83
CA LEU A 27 -4.52 -1.69 22.00
C LEU A 27 -4.03 -1.87 20.55
N ALA A 28 -4.22 -3.06 20.00
CA ALA A 28 -3.73 -3.42 18.67
C ALA A 28 -4.64 -4.40 17.94
N ALA A 29 -4.88 -4.14 16.65
CA ALA A 29 -5.49 -5.10 15.75
C ALA A 29 -4.47 -6.19 15.40
N HIS A 30 -4.77 -7.43 15.74
CA HIS A 30 -3.82 -8.54 15.59
C HIS A 30 -4.50 -9.86 15.21
N THR A 31 -3.74 -10.76 14.61
CA THR A 31 -4.12 -12.19 14.48
C THR A 31 -3.41 -13.01 15.55
N ARG A 32 -3.90 -14.22 15.83
CA ARG A 32 -3.29 -15.14 16.81
C ARG A 32 -2.80 -16.42 16.13
N ALA A 33 -1.71 -16.99 16.65
CA ALA A 33 -1.10 -18.18 16.07
C ALA A 33 -2.03 -19.41 16.15
N GLU A 34 -2.86 -19.47 17.19
CA GLU A 34 -3.86 -20.53 17.40
C GLU A 34 -4.96 -20.53 16.33
N ASP A 35 -5.38 -19.35 15.85
CA ASP A 35 -6.41 -19.25 14.80
C ASP A 35 -5.92 -19.75 13.43
N ALA A 36 -4.60 -19.64 13.18
CA ALA A 36 -4.01 -20.02 11.91
C ALA A 36 -4.19 -21.51 11.62
N ALA A 37 -4.10 -22.37 12.65
CA ALA A 37 -4.26 -23.80 12.52
C ALA A 37 -5.65 -24.19 11.99
N ASP A 38 -6.70 -23.48 12.41
CA ASP A 38 -8.09 -23.74 12.02
C ASP A 38 -8.47 -23.15 10.65
N TYR A 39 -7.73 -22.13 10.21
CA TYR A 39 -8.02 -21.40 8.97
C TYR A 39 -7.18 -21.85 7.77
N GLU A 40 -5.94 -22.32 7.93
CA GLU A 40 -5.05 -22.68 6.80
C GLU A 40 -5.68 -23.72 5.84
N GLY A 41 -6.56 -24.60 6.32
CA GLY A 41 -7.19 -25.67 5.52
C GLY A 41 -8.52 -25.34 4.85
N ARG A 42 -9.10 -24.15 5.08
CA ARG A 42 -10.43 -23.79 4.53
C ARG A 42 -10.33 -23.19 3.13
N PRO A 43 -11.34 -23.37 2.25
CA PRO A 43 -11.43 -22.63 0.99
C PRO A 43 -11.44 -21.11 1.24
N THR A 44 -10.75 -20.34 0.42
CA THR A 44 -10.61 -18.88 0.58
C THR A 44 -11.96 -18.16 0.67
N GLU A 45 -12.96 -18.61 -0.10
CA GLU A 45 -14.32 -18.08 -0.14
C GLU A 45 -15.12 -18.28 1.17
N GLU A 46 -14.73 -19.24 1.99
CA GLU A 46 -15.37 -19.51 3.29
C GLU A 46 -14.69 -18.78 4.45
N LYS A 47 -13.50 -18.21 4.21
CA LYS A 47 -12.75 -17.50 5.23
C LYS A 47 -13.33 -16.11 5.43
N ASP A 48 -13.72 -15.81 6.66
CA ASP A 48 -14.17 -14.48 7.09
C ASP A 48 -13.10 -13.89 8.01
N ILE A 49 -12.48 -12.79 7.56
CA ILE A 49 -11.43 -12.06 8.30
C ILE A 49 -11.89 -11.57 9.66
N ARG A 50 -13.19 -11.31 9.83
CA ARG A 50 -13.72 -10.75 11.07
C ARG A 50 -13.65 -11.70 12.26
N LYS A 51 -13.36 -12.98 11.98
CA LYS A 51 -13.18 -14.03 12.99
C LYS A 51 -11.72 -14.22 13.39
N THR A 52 -10.77 -13.62 12.67
CA THR A 52 -9.32 -13.80 12.89
C THR A 52 -8.60 -12.51 13.22
N VAL A 53 -9.22 -11.35 12.95
CA VAL A 53 -8.74 -10.05 13.42
C VAL A 53 -9.36 -9.75 14.78
N HIS A 54 -8.51 -9.72 15.80
CA HIS A 54 -8.86 -9.37 17.18
C HIS A 54 -8.39 -7.96 17.50
N LEU A 55 -9.01 -7.32 18.48
CA LEU A 55 -8.63 -6.01 18.98
C LEU A 55 -8.53 -6.07 20.51
N ASP A 56 -7.32 -6.27 21.01
CA ASP A 56 -7.03 -6.36 22.44
C ASP A 56 -5.69 -5.67 22.77
N GLU A 57 -5.38 -5.53 24.05
CA GLU A 57 -4.07 -5.03 24.48
C GLU A 57 -2.98 -6.08 24.26
N VAL A 58 -1.87 -5.63 23.66
CA VAL A 58 -0.64 -6.43 23.49
C VAL A 58 0.53 -5.77 24.22
N PRO A 59 1.52 -6.55 24.70
CA PRO A 59 2.71 -6.00 25.34
C PRO A 59 3.48 -5.01 24.45
N MET A 60 3.94 -3.91 25.05
CA MET A 60 4.86 -2.98 24.41
C MET A 60 6.24 -3.64 24.23
N PRO A 61 6.76 -3.77 22.99
CA PRO A 61 8.12 -4.26 22.80
C PRO A 61 9.15 -3.25 23.33
N GLU A 62 10.28 -3.75 23.82
CA GLU A 62 11.48 -2.92 24.03
C GLU A 62 11.87 -2.23 22.73
N LEU A 63 12.45 -1.03 22.74
CA LEU A 63 12.82 -0.29 21.53
C LEU A 63 14.29 -0.52 21.16
N ALA A 64 14.57 -0.92 19.91
CA ALA A 64 15.94 -1.11 19.43
C ALA A 64 16.65 0.23 19.17
N PRO A 65 17.99 0.26 19.12
CA PRO A 65 18.77 1.49 18.93
C PRO A 65 18.44 2.26 17.63
N ASP A 66 18.09 1.56 16.55
CA ASP A 66 17.78 2.11 15.22
C ASP A 66 16.27 2.24 14.95
N GLU A 67 15.43 2.12 15.97
CA GLU A 67 13.98 2.19 15.87
C GLU A 67 13.42 3.49 16.44
N ALA A 68 12.17 3.79 16.08
CA ALA A 68 11.33 4.78 16.74
C ALA A 68 10.00 4.13 17.15
N LEU A 69 9.49 4.57 18.30
CA LEU A 69 8.12 4.31 18.74
C LEU A 69 7.25 5.46 18.24
N VAL A 70 6.21 5.13 17.48
CA VAL A 70 5.26 6.10 16.92
C VAL A 70 3.89 5.85 17.55
N ALA A 71 3.30 6.90 18.12
CA ALA A 71 1.88 6.91 18.46
C ALA A 71 1.07 7.12 17.17
N VAL A 72 0.29 6.12 16.78
CA VAL A 72 -0.37 6.08 15.48
C VAL A 72 -1.66 6.89 15.54
N MET A 73 -1.75 7.90 14.70
CA MET A 73 -2.96 8.72 14.58
C MET A 73 -3.94 8.08 13.60
N ALA A 74 -3.43 7.53 12.51
CA ALA A 74 -4.21 6.74 11.56
C ALA A 74 -3.34 5.70 10.86
N SER A 75 -4.00 4.67 10.33
CA SER A 75 -3.42 3.61 9.49
C SER A 75 -4.32 3.38 8.28
N ALA A 76 -4.07 2.33 7.50
CA ALA A 76 -4.90 1.94 6.39
C ALA A 76 -4.85 0.44 6.14
N ILE A 77 -5.94 -0.10 5.61
CA ILE A 77 -6.00 -1.49 5.17
C ILE A 77 -5.26 -1.65 3.85
N ASN A 78 -4.51 -2.73 3.75
CA ASN A 78 -3.84 -3.17 2.53
C ASN A 78 -4.21 -4.63 2.22
N TYR A 79 -3.98 -5.08 0.99
CA TYR A 79 -4.20 -6.49 0.63
C TYR A 79 -3.33 -7.44 1.47
N ASN A 80 -2.13 -7.02 1.87
CA ASN A 80 -1.31 -7.84 2.76
C ASN A 80 -1.93 -7.98 4.16
N THR A 81 -2.65 -6.98 4.68
CA THR A 81 -3.49 -7.11 5.89
C THR A 81 -4.55 -8.19 5.71
N VAL A 82 -5.22 -8.20 4.56
CA VAL A 82 -6.22 -9.21 4.22
C VAL A 82 -5.59 -10.60 4.17
N TRP A 83 -4.48 -10.76 3.45
CA TRP A 83 -3.73 -12.02 3.36
C TRP A 83 -3.23 -12.52 4.72
N SER A 84 -2.72 -11.63 5.58
CA SER A 84 -2.33 -11.99 6.95
C SER A 84 -3.50 -12.56 7.75
N ALA A 85 -4.66 -11.90 7.71
CA ALA A 85 -5.85 -12.33 8.45
C ALA A 85 -6.51 -13.60 7.86
N LEU A 86 -6.29 -13.88 6.58
CA LEU A 86 -6.70 -15.13 5.94
C LEU A 86 -5.69 -16.27 6.11
N PHE A 87 -4.50 -15.96 6.61
CA PHE A 87 -3.34 -16.85 6.67
C PHE A 87 -2.96 -17.42 5.30
N GLU A 88 -3.04 -16.59 4.26
CA GLU A 88 -2.80 -16.97 2.86
C GLU A 88 -1.71 -16.12 2.20
N PRO A 89 -0.97 -16.67 1.21
CA PRO A 89 -0.92 -18.10 0.85
C PRO A 89 -0.26 -18.96 1.93
N LEU A 90 0.37 -18.32 2.92
CA LEU A 90 0.97 -18.93 4.10
C LEU A 90 0.65 -18.04 5.30
N SER A 91 0.48 -18.64 6.48
CA SER A 91 0.37 -17.87 7.72
C SER A 91 1.61 -17.01 7.96
N THR A 92 1.41 -15.75 8.37
CA THR A 92 2.50 -14.86 8.77
C THR A 92 3.29 -15.38 9.98
N PHE A 93 2.69 -16.26 10.78
CA PHE A 93 3.37 -16.98 11.86
C PHE A 93 4.45 -17.95 11.37
N ARG A 94 4.59 -18.17 10.06
CA ARG A 94 5.74 -18.85 9.45
C ARG A 94 6.93 -17.91 9.20
N PHE A 95 6.69 -16.61 9.08
CA PHE A 95 7.72 -15.59 8.84
C PHE A 95 8.29 -15.05 10.15
N LEU A 96 7.44 -14.73 11.13
CA LEU A 96 7.86 -14.13 12.40
C LEU A 96 8.96 -14.93 13.14
N PRO A 97 8.93 -16.28 13.19
CA PRO A 97 10.01 -17.05 13.80
C PRO A 97 11.37 -16.95 13.11
N GLN A 98 11.37 -16.60 11.82
CA GLN A 98 12.60 -16.43 11.06
C GLN A 98 13.37 -15.18 11.53
N MET A 99 12.67 -14.18 12.07
CA MET A 99 13.26 -12.95 12.64
C MET A 99 14.22 -13.24 13.79
N ARG A 100 14.10 -14.37 14.49
CA ARG A 100 15.08 -14.77 15.52
C ARG A 100 16.51 -14.88 14.98
N LYS A 101 16.67 -15.13 13.67
CA LYS A 101 17.99 -15.21 13.01
C LYS A 101 18.67 -13.85 12.89
N GLU A 102 17.93 -12.75 13.01
CA GLU A 102 18.43 -11.37 12.97
C GLU A 102 18.88 -10.87 14.35
N GLY A 103 19.04 -11.78 15.31
CA GLY A 103 19.56 -11.46 16.65
C GLY A 103 18.48 -11.04 17.64
N PRO A 104 18.88 -10.44 18.78
CA PRO A 104 17.96 -10.20 19.90
C PRO A 104 16.81 -9.25 19.55
N TRP A 105 17.08 -8.21 18.74
CA TRP A 105 16.05 -7.27 18.30
C TRP A 105 15.05 -7.91 17.33
N GLY A 106 15.51 -8.79 16.44
CA GLY A 106 14.64 -9.57 15.57
C GLY A 106 13.78 -10.58 16.33
N ALA A 107 14.32 -11.20 17.38
CA ALA A 107 13.61 -12.21 18.17
C ALA A 107 12.32 -11.70 18.83
N ARG A 108 12.22 -10.38 19.12
CA ARG A 108 11.00 -9.76 19.67
C ARG A 108 9.78 -9.91 18.77
N HIS A 109 9.97 -10.05 17.45
CA HIS A 109 8.84 -10.17 16.51
C HIS A 109 8.15 -11.54 16.56
N ASP A 110 8.82 -12.59 17.06
CA ASP A 110 8.20 -13.90 17.26
C ASP A 110 7.36 -13.87 18.54
N GLN A 111 6.06 -13.69 18.33
CA GLN A 111 5.05 -13.62 19.36
C GLN A 111 3.89 -14.56 19.01
N PRO A 112 3.06 -14.98 19.99
CA PRO A 112 1.84 -15.74 19.72
C PRO A 112 0.74 -14.90 19.06
N TYR A 113 0.94 -13.59 18.96
CA TYR A 113 0.08 -12.63 18.26
C TYR A 113 0.87 -11.88 17.17
N HIS A 114 0.18 -11.38 16.16
CA HIS A 114 0.78 -10.58 15.10
C HIS A 114 0.01 -9.28 14.90
N VAL A 115 0.58 -8.15 15.36
CA VAL A 115 0.02 -6.81 15.15
C VAL A 115 0.14 -6.43 13.68
N LEU A 116 -1.01 -6.19 13.05
CA LEU A 116 -1.12 -5.96 11.61
C LEU A 116 -0.90 -4.48 11.25
N GLY A 117 -0.78 -4.21 9.95
CA GLY A 117 -0.84 -2.86 9.37
C GLY A 117 0.50 -2.41 8.80
N SER A 118 0.49 -2.07 7.52
CA SER A 118 1.70 -1.75 6.74
C SER A 118 1.75 -0.29 6.25
N ASP A 119 0.86 0.53 6.80
CA ASP A 119 0.69 1.95 6.56
C ASP A 119 0.44 2.61 7.93
N ALA A 120 1.02 3.79 8.16
CA ALA A 120 0.67 4.62 9.32
C ALA A 120 1.02 6.09 9.09
N SER A 121 0.28 6.95 9.77
CA SER A 121 0.68 8.32 10.09
C SER A 121 0.60 8.52 11.60
N GLY A 122 1.51 9.30 12.16
CA GLY A 122 1.57 9.44 13.61
C GLY A 122 2.60 10.43 14.11
N VAL A 123 2.82 10.39 15.42
CA VAL A 123 3.77 11.24 16.13
C VAL A 123 4.83 10.35 16.77
N ILE A 124 6.11 10.66 16.58
CA ILE A 124 7.19 9.95 17.28
C ILE A 124 7.11 10.29 18.76
N VAL A 125 7.06 9.26 19.60
CA VAL A 125 7.01 9.41 21.07
C VAL A 125 8.29 8.92 21.74
N ARG A 126 9.05 8.01 21.11
CA ARG A 126 10.41 7.63 21.55
C ARG A 126 11.29 7.30 20.37
N THR A 127 12.60 7.43 20.59
CA THR A 127 13.64 7.07 19.62
C THR A 127 14.69 6.21 20.29
N GLY A 128 15.20 5.22 19.57
CA GLY A 128 16.36 4.45 19.97
C GLY A 128 17.62 5.32 20.06
N SER A 129 18.63 4.80 20.73
CA SER A 129 19.87 5.55 21.03
C SER A 129 20.73 5.90 19.81
N ALA A 130 20.53 5.24 18.66
CA ALA A 130 21.27 5.50 17.42
C ALA A 130 20.53 6.42 16.44
N VAL A 131 19.31 6.86 16.78
CA VAL A 131 18.50 7.76 15.96
C VAL A 131 19.08 9.18 15.99
N ARG A 132 19.14 9.83 14.82
CA ARG A 132 19.81 11.13 14.65
C ARG A 132 18.95 12.23 14.04
N ARG A 133 18.13 11.89 13.04
CA ARG A 133 17.37 12.86 12.23
C ARG A 133 15.95 13.10 12.73
N TRP A 134 15.45 12.20 13.56
CA TRP A 134 14.09 12.17 14.05
C TRP A 134 14.09 12.41 15.55
N ALA A 135 13.09 13.12 16.05
CA ALA A 135 12.91 13.47 17.45
C ALA A 135 11.48 13.21 17.92
N VAL A 136 11.31 13.15 19.23
CA VAL A 136 9.98 13.13 19.85
C VAL A 136 9.18 14.35 19.40
N GLY A 137 7.91 14.16 19.06
CA GLY A 137 7.00 15.19 18.53
C GLY A 137 6.97 15.31 17.01
N ASP A 138 7.94 14.72 16.30
CA ASP A 138 7.94 14.73 14.84
C ASP A 138 6.74 13.96 14.28
N ARG A 139 6.09 14.57 13.28
CA ARG A 139 4.92 14.00 12.60
C ARG A 139 5.33 13.28 11.34
N VAL A 140 4.99 12.00 11.28
CA VAL A 140 5.54 11.07 10.30
C VAL A 140 4.47 10.28 9.58
N VAL A 141 4.83 9.79 8.41
CA VAL A 141 4.22 8.61 7.79
C VAL A 141 5.28 7.50 7.69
N VAL A 142 4.84 6.25 7.65
CA VAL A 142 5.73 5.08 7.70
C VAL A 142 5.73 4.35 6.35
N ALA A 143 6.89 4.24 5.73
CA ALA A 143 7.12 3.40 4.57
C ALA A 143 7.11 1.91 4.95
N THR A 144 6.60 1.07 4.06
CA THR A 144 6.39 -0.36 4.33
C THR A 144 7.68 -1.19 4.37
N ALA A 145 8.72 -0.79 3.66
CA ALA A 145 9.93 -1.60 3.54
C ALA A 145 10.73 -1.60 4.84
N TYR A 146 10.70 -2.72 5.56
CA TYR A 146 11.60 -2.98 6.68
C TYR A 146 12.93 -3.45 6.11
N LEU A 147 13.97 -2.62 6.29
CA LEU A 147 15.29 -2.81 5.69
C LEU A 147 16.36 -2.88 6.77
N ASP A 148 17.24 -3.88 6.71
CA ASP A 148 18.53 -3.80 7.38
C ASP A 148 19.52 -3.02 6.50
N GLY A 149 20.27 -2.10 7.12
CA GLY A 149 21.32 -1.35 6.43
C GLY A 149 22.65 -2.10 6.34
N GLN A 150 22.75 -3.30 6.94
CA GLN A 150 23.98 -4.09 6.99
C GLN A 150 24.16 -5.04 5.81
N ASP A 151 23.09 -5.39 5.08
CA ASP A 151 23.21 -6.15 3.83
C ASP A 151 23.87 -5.27 2.75
N PRO A 152 25.00 -5.66 2.15
CA PRO A 152 25.62 -4.88 1.09
C PRO A 152 24.70 -4.59 -0.11
N ALA A 153 23.76 -5.49 -0.43
CA ALA A 153 22.79 -5.28 -1.51
C ALA A 153 21.88 -4.08 -1.23
N SER A 154 21.61 -3.78 0.05
CA SER A 154 20.81 -2.62 0.47
C SER A 154 21.46 -1.28 0.07
N GLN A 155 22.78 -1.27 -0.15
CA GLN A 155 23.53 -0.09 -0.60
C GLN A 155 23.37 0.17 -2.09
N GLN A 156 22.97 -0.84 -2.88
CA GLN A 156 22.63 -0.69 -4.28
C GLN A 156 21.13 -0.39 -4.45
N ASP A 157 20.28 -1.21 -3.83
CA ASP A 157 18.83 -1.02 -3.76
C ASP A 157 18.31 -1.74 -2.51
N GLY A 158 17.68 -0.99 -1.60
CA GLY A 158 17.11 -1.53 -0.37
C GLY A 158 16.20 -2.74 -0.60
N MET A 159 15.45 -2.76 -1.71
CA MET A 159 14.54 -3.87 -2.01
C MET A 159 15.24 -5.17 -2.44
N LEU A 160 16.55 -5.14 -2.66
CA LEU A 160 17.35 -6.32 -3.02
C LEU A 160 18.09 -6.94 -1.83
N ALA A 161 17.98 -6.34 -0.65
CA ALA A 161 18.51 -6.93 0.58
C ALA A 161 17.85 -8.30 0.84
N ALA A 162 18.65 -9.31 1.18
CA ALA A 162 18.16 -10.67 1.40
C ALA A 162 17.20 -10.79 2.59
N ASP A 163 17.23 -9.80 3.48
CA ASP A 163 16.40 -9.68 4.68
C ASP A 163 15.34 -8.58 4.58
N GLN A 164 15.11 -8.02 3.39
CA GLN A 164 14.00 -7.10 3.17
C GLN A 164 12.68 -7.77 3.56
N LYS A 165 11.85 -7.04 4.30
CA LYS A 165 10.52 -7.48 4.74
C LYS A 165 9.47 -6.40 4.56
N ALA A 166 8.21 -6.79 4.48
CA ALA A 166 7.08 -5.86 4.61
C ALA A 166 6.71 -5.69 6.09
N TRP A 167 6.80 -4.46 6.59
CA TRP A 167 6.44 -4.11 7.96
C TRP A 167 4.95 -4.38 8.25
N GLY A 168 4.66 -4.99 9.39
CA GLY A 168 3.30 -5.39 9.79
C GLY A 168 2.72 -6.56 8.96
N PHE A 169 3.57 -7.25 8.20
CA PHE A 169 3.24 -8.46 7.44
C PHE A 169 4.26 -9.59 7.72
N GLU A 170 5.54 -9.35 7.43
CA GLU A 170 6.67 -10.24 7.75
C GLU A 170 7.38 -9.83 9.04
N THR A 171 7.04 -8.67 9.58
CA THR A 171 7.45 -8.20 10.91
C THR A 171 6.22 -7.98 11.76
N ASN A 172 6.36 -8.15 13.08
CA ASN A 172 5.36 -7.72 14.04
C ASN A 172 5.32 -6.19 14.22
N PHE A 173 4.45 -5.72 15.12
CA PHE A 173 4.33 -4.32 15.56
C PHE A 173 3.89 -3.37 14.44
N GLY A 174 2.92 -3.80 13.61
CA GLY A 174 2.34 -3.01 12.54
C GLY A 174 1.56 -1.76 12.99
N GLY A 175 1.02 -1.03 12.03
CA GLY A 175 0.39 0.27 12.21
C GLY A 175 -1.09 0.26 12.61
N LEU A 176 -1.80 -0.87 12.59
CA LEU A 176 -3.21 -0.95 12.99
C LEU A 176 -3.32 -1.08 14.53
N ALA A 177 -2.74 -0.13 15.26
CA ALA A 177 -2.63 -0.16 16.71
C ALA A 177 -2.36 1.24 17.26
N HIS A 178 -2.57 1.45 18.57
CA HIS A 178 -2.26 2.74 19.22
C HIS A 178 -0.78 3.14 19.07
N PHE A 179 0.13 2.16 19.03
CA PHE A 179 1.56 2.39 18.84
C PHE A 179 2.12 1.41 17.81
N THR A 180 3.20 1.83 17.16
CA THR A 180 4.01 0.97 16.29
C THR A 180 5.49 1.20 16.53
N VAL A 181 6.27 0.14 16.34
CA VAL A 181 7.74 0.19 16.32
C VAL A 181 8.21 0.01 14.88
N VAL A 182 9.03 0.96 14.45
CA VAL A 182 9.51 1.04 13.06
C VAL A 182 11.00 1.36 13.05
N LYS A 183 11.72 0.84 12.05
CA LYS A 183 13.09 1.30 11.81
C LYS A 183 13.07 2.74 11.32
N VAL A 184 14.09 3.52 11.68
CA VAL A 184 14.11 4.95 11.30
C VAL A 184 14.27 5.20 9.81
N ASN A 185 14.72 4.20 9.04
CA ASN A 185 14.75 4.22 7.57
C ASN A 185 13.39 3.86 6.94
N GLN A 186 12.32 3.82 7.73
CA GLN A 186 10.93 3.77 7.25
C GLN A 186 10.21 5.11 7.41
N LEU A 187 10.72 5.99 8.27
CA LEU A 187 10.05 7.24 8.62
C LEU A 187 10.18 8.27 7.50
N MET A 188 9.09 8.90 7.13
CA MET A 188 9.05 10.03 6.20
C MET A 188 8.23 11.16 6.82
N PRO A 189 8.50 12.43 6.47
CA PRO A 189 7.73 13.54 7.02
C PRO A 189 6.27 13.44 6.56
N LYS A 190 5.33 13.61 7.49
CA LYS A 190 3.91 13.65 7.14
C LYS A 190 3.65 14.83 6.17
N PRO A 191 2.87 14.65 5.09
CA PRO A 191 2.39 15.78 4.30
C PRO A 191 1.55 16.74 5.13
N ALA A 192 2.04 17.98 5.29
CA ALA A 192 1.47 18.96 6.20
C ALA A 192 0.04 19.40 5.83
N HIS A 193 -0.35 19.33 4.55
CA HIS A 193 -1.68 19.74 4.10
C HIS A 193 -2.74 18.62 4.16
N LEU A 194 -2.34 17.41 4.53
CA LEU A 194 -3.22 16.25 4.62
C LEU A 194 -3.65 15.98 6.06
N THR A 195 -4.80 15.34 6.21
CA THR A 195 -5.28 14.81 7.48
C THR A 195 -4.48 13.56 7.86
N TRP A 196 -4.69 13.00 9.06
CA TRP A 196 -3.96 11.81 9.50
C TRP A 196 -4.26 10.60 8.61
N GLU A 197 -5.53 10.30 8.37
CA GLU A 197 -5.99 9.19 7.56
C GLU A 197 -5.66 9.37 6.07
N GLU A 198 -5.74 10.60 5.57
CA GLU A 198 -5.30 10.93 4.21
C GLU A 198 -3.80 10.73 4.04
N ALA A 199 -2.99 11.07 5.05
CA ALA A 199 -1.56 10.85 5.02
C ALA A 199 -1.20 9.35 5.16
N ALA A 200 -1.91 8.63 6.03
CA ALA A 200 -1.65 7.23 6.33
C ALA A 200 -1.94 6.29 5.16
N CYS A 201 -2.91 6.60 4.30
CA CYS A 201 -3.32 5.68 3.23
C CYS A 201 -2.40 5.66 1.99
N ASN A 202 -1.29 6.40 2.00
CA ASN A 202 -0.41 6.53 0.86
C ASN A 202 0.77 5.55 0.82
N PRO A 203 1.57 5.37 1.89
CA PRO A 203 2.95 4.88 1.78
C PRO A 203 3.11 3.59 0.99
N LEU A 204 2.36 2.54 1.31
CA LEU A 204 2.48 1.25 0.63
C LEU A 204 2.12 1.34 -0.85
N CYS A 205 0.90 1.78 -1.17
CA CYS A 205 0.41 1.76 -2.54
C CYS A 205 1.06 2.85 -3.40
N ALA A 206 1.26 4.05 -2.87
CA ALA A 206 1.91 5.13 -3.60
C ALA A 206 3.39 4.84 -3.84
N GLY A 207 4.10 4.29 -2.84
CA GLY A 207 5.49 3.85 -2.99
C GLY A 207 5.62 2.73 -4.02
N THR A 208 4.78 1.69 -3.91
CA THR A 208 4.80 0.57 -4.86
C THR A 208 4.51 1.01 -6.29
N ALA A 209 3.47 1.83 -6.50
CA ALA A 209 3.16 2.36 -7.82
C ALA A 209 4.27 3.27 -8.37
N TYR A 210 4.94 4.05 -7.50
CA TYR A 210 6.10 4.85 -7.88
C TYR A 210 7.27 3.97 -8.34
N ARG A 211 7.65 2.95 -7.57
CA ARG A 211 8.72 2.01 -7.96
C ARG A 211 8.39 1.32 -9.27
N MET A 212 7.16 0.85 -9.44
CA MET A 212 6.74 0.14 -10.66
C MET A 212 6.79 1.03 -11.91
N LEU A 213 6.38 2.29 -11.81
CA LEU A 213 6.19 3.15 -12.98
C LEU A 213 7.33 4.14 -13.18
N VAL A 214 7.64 4.93 -12.14
CA VAL A 214 8.51 6.10 -12.23
C VAL A 214 9.97 5.71 -12.07
N SER A 215 10.27 4.85 -11.10
CA SER A 215 11.66 4.45 -10.80
C SER A 215 12.30 3.69 -11.97
N PRO A 216 13.62 3.87 -12.20
CA PRO A 216 14.37 3.02 -13.12
C PRO A 216 14.44 1.55 -12.67
N ASN A 217 14.13 1.25 -11.41
CA ASN A 217 14.03 -0.13 -10.90
C ASN A 217 12.74 -0.84 -11.35
N GLY A 218 11.76 -0.09 -11.87
CA GLY A 218 10.54 -0.62 -12.47
C GLY A 218 10.53 -0.45 -13.99
N ALA A 219 9.47 0.17 -14.50
CA ALA A 219 9.28 0.40 -15.92
C ALA A 219 10.04 1.62 -16.46
N GLY A 220 10.42 2.57 -15.58
CA GLY A 220 11.11 3.81 -15.96
C GLY A 220 10.32 4.64 -16.98
N MET A 221 9.06 4.97 -16.68
CA MET A 221 8.16 5.68 -17.57
C MET A 221 8.75 7.03 -18.02
N LYS A 222 8.40 7.43 -19.23
CA LYS A 222 8.68 8.79 -19.75
C LYS A 222 7.40 9.44 -20.26
N GLN A 223 7.46 10.76 -20.42
CA GLN A 223 6.41 11.51 -21.10
C GLN A 223 6.07 10.90 -22.47
N GLY A 224 4.78 10.86 -22.78
CA GLY A 224 4.24 10.21 -23.99
C GLY A 224 4.03 8.71 -23.89
N ASP A 225 4.51 8.02 -22.84
CA ASP A 225 4.22 6.59 -22.69
C ASP A 225 2.72 6.36 -22.42
N VAL A 226 2.11 5.54 -23.27
CA VAL A 226 0.79 4.93 -23.01
C VAL A 226 0.93 3.83 -21.97
N VAL A 227 0.19 3.93 -20.86
CA VAL A 227 0.25 2.96 -19.76
C VAL A 227 -1.12 2.33 -19.54
N LEU A 228 -1.24 1.02 -19.78
CA LEU A 228 -2.44 0.25 -19.43
C LEU A 228 -2.41 -0.08 -17.94
N ILE A 229 -3.48 0.28 -17.21
CA ILE A 229 -3.55 0.14 -15.76
C ILE A 229 -4.71 -0.79 -15.40
N TRP A 230 -4.40 -1.99 -14.93
CA TRP A 230 -5.40 -2.91 -14.40
C TRP A 230 -5.91 -2.43 -13.05
N GLY A 231 -7.21 -2.62 -12.78
CA GLY A 231 -7.82 -2.26 -11.50
C GLY A 231 -7.59 -0.79 -11.15
N ALA A 232 -7.75 0.10 -12.14
CA ALA A 232 -7.29 1.49 -12.08
C ALA A 232 -7.98 2.36 -11.00
N THR A 233 -9.10 1.91 -10.42
CA THR A 233 -9.75 2.56 -9.28
C THR A 233 -9.42 1.94 -7.93
N GLY A 234 -8.53 0.95 -7.85
CA GLY A 234 -8.07 0.38 -6.57
C GLY A 234 -6.91 1.17 -5.97
N GLY A 235 -6.42 0.72 -4.80
CA GLY A 235 -5.35 1.42 -4.07
C GLY A 235 -4.08 1.68 -4.89
N LEU A 236 -3.56 0.67 -5.61
CA LEU A 236 -2.42 0.86 -6.53
C LEU A 236 -2.80 1.64 -7.79
N GLY A 237 -3.93 1.29 -8.40
CA GLY A 237 -4.37 1.83 -9.68
C GLY A 237 -4.59 3.33 -9.66
N GLY A 238 -5.19 3.85 -8.58
CA GLY A 238 -5.44 5.29 -8.43
C GLY A 238 -4.15 6.10 -8.39
N TYR A 239 -3.11 5.62 -7.69
CA TYR A 239 -1.79 6.27 -7.73
C TYR A 239 -1.11 6.08 -9.10
N ALA A 240 -1.23 4.91 -9.73
CA ALA A 240 -0.68 4.66 -11.05
C ALA A 240 -1.20 5.66 -12.09
N VAL A 241 -2.52 5.92 -12.12
CA VAL A 241 -3.11 6.94 -13.00
C VAL A 241 -2.48 8.31 -12.74
N GLN A 242 -2.36 8.71 -11.48
CA GLN A 242 -1.79 10.00 -11.10
C GLN A 242 -0.32 10.12 -11.50
N TYR A 243 0.51 9.10 -11.29
CA TYR A 243 1.92 9.12 -11.69
C TYR A 243 2.07 9.21 -13.20
N VAL A 244 1.27 8.43 -13.95
CA VAL A 244 1.29 8.48 -15.42
C VAL A 244 0.94 9.89 -15.90
N ARG A 245 -0.13 10.50 -15.40
CA ARG A 245 -0.50 11.88 -15.77
C ARG A 245 0.56 12.90 -15.36
N ASN A 246 1.04 12.82 -14.11
CA ASN A 246 2.02 13.76 -13.59
C ASN A 246 3.36 13.68 -14.35
N GLY A 247 3.74 12.50 -14.84
CA GLY A 247 4.93 12.33 -15.69
C GLY A 247 4.70 12.61 -17.18
N GLY A 248 3.52 13.09 -17.58
CA GLY A 248 3.17 13.39 -18.98
C GLY A 248 2.91 12.16 -19.85
N GLY A 249 2.66 11.01 -19.25
CA GLY A 249 2.18 9.80 -19.93
C GLY A 249 0.66 9.80 -20.12
N ILE A 250 0.16 8.76 -20.78
CA ILE A 250 -1.25 8.61 -21.15
C ILE A 250 -1.81 7.37 -20.46
N PRO A 251 -2.59 7.51 -19.37
CA PRO A 251 -3.15 6.36 -18.67
C PRO A 251 -4.35 5.80 -19.43
N VAL A 252 -4.38 4.48 -19.58
CA VAL A 252 -5.55 3.72 -20.05
C VAL A 252 -6.03 2.85 -18.91
N GLY A 253 -7.11 3.24 -18.25
CA GLY A 253 -7.61 2.56 -17.07
C GLY A 253 -8.56 1.41 -17.40
N VAL A 254 -8.37 0.26 -16.77
CA VAL A 254 -9.31 -0.87 -16.87
C VAL A 254 -10.13 -1.00 -15.59
N VAL A 255 -11.46 -0.99 -15.76
CA VAL A 255 -12.45 -1.03 -14.67
C VAL A 255 -13.52 -2.09 -14.92
N GLY A 256 -14.37 -2.35 -13.93
CA GLY A 256 -15.47 -3.33 -14.00
C GLY A 256 -16.88 -2.75 -13.89
N SER A 257 -17.04 -1.42 -13.89
CA SER A 257 -18.35 -0.77 -13.82
C SER A 257 -18.32 0.65 -14.39
N GLY A 258 -19.48 1.17 -14.79
CA GLY A 258 -19.63 2.55 -15.30
C GLY A 258 -19.24 3.60 -14.26
N ALA A 259 -19.69 3.49 -13.01
CA ALA A 259 -19.33 4.42 -11.94
C ALA A 259 -17.80 4.50 -11.71
N LYS A 260 -17.09 3.36 -11.81
CA LYS A 260 -15.62 3.34 -11.73
C LYS A 260 -14.97 4.00 -12.96
N ALA A 261 -15.61 3.94 -14.12
CA ALA A 261 -15.14 4.66 -15.31
C ALA A 261 -15.27 6.18 -15.15
N ASP A 262 -16.39 6.66 -14.59
CA ASP A 262 -16.60 8.09 -14.36
C ASP A 262 -15.60 8.65 -13.36
N LEU A 263 -15.35 7.94 -12.25
CA LEU A 263 -14.28 8.28 -11.30
C LEU A 263 -12.90 8.41 -11.97
N LEU A 264 -12.55 7.51 -12.89
CA LEU A 264 -11.28 7.62 -13.61
C LEU A 264 -11.20 8.85 -14.49
N ARG A 265 -12.30 9.23 -15.15
CA ARG A 265 -12.37 10.44 -15.96
C ARG A 265 -12.21 11.68 -15.09
N ASP A 266 -12.81 11.69 -13.91
CA ASP A 266 -12.63 12.78 -12.94
C ASP A 266 -11.18 12.85 -12.41
N LEU A 267 -10.52 11.70 -12.27
CA LEU A 267 -9.07 11.62 -11.97
C LEU A 267 -8.20 12.04 -13.19
N GLY A 268 -8.83 12.28 -14.35
CA GLY A 268 -8.24 12.72 -15.61
C GLY A 268 -7.64 11.60 -16.47
N CYS A 269 -8.09 10.36 -16.26
CA CYS A 269 -7.87 9.25 -17.18
C CYS A 269 -9.00 9.22 -18.21
N GLU A 270 -8.78 9.88 -19.34
CA GLU A 270 -9.78 9.98 -20.41
C GLU A 270 -10.02 8.63 -21.11
N ALA A 271 -8.95 7.85 -21.28
CA ALA A 271 -9.03 6.55 -21.94
C ALA A 271 -9.39 5.45 -20.92
N VAL A 272 -10.60 4.90 -21.03
CA VAL A 272 -11.12 3.89 -20.09
C VAL A 272 -11.65 2.68 -20.86
N VAL A 273 -11.31 1.50 -20.36
CA VAL A 273 -11.82 0.21 -20.82
C VAL A 273 -12.67 -0.39 -19.71
N ASN A 274 -13.97 -0.55 -19.94
CA ASN A 274 -14.83 -1.29 -19.04
C ASN A 274 -14.83 -2.77 -19.42
N ARG A 275 -14.22 -3.61 -18.59
CA ARG A 275 -14.08 -5.05 -18.86
C ARG A 275 -15.42 -5.77 -18.85
N SER A 276 -16.43 -5.29 -18.11
CA SER A 276 -17.75 -5.95 -18.07
C SER A 276 -18.45 -5.88 -19.43
N GLU A 277 -18.27 -4.79 -20.16
CA GLU A 277 -18.81 -4.62 -21.52
C GLU A 277 -18.11 -5.54 -22.52
N LEU A 278 -16.80 -5.72 -22.37
CA LEU A 278 -16.02 -6.65 -23.21
C LEU A 278 -16.37 -8.12 -22.94
N THR A 279 -16.56 -8.51 -21.68
CA THR A 279 -16.95 -9.88 -21.33
C THR A 279 -18.35 -10.21 -21.84
N ALA A 280 -19.32 -9.33 -21.65
CA ALA A 280 -20.68 -9.53 -22.14
C ALA A 280 -20.74 -9.62 -23.68
N ALA A 281 -19.95 -8.80 -24.38
CA ALA A 281 -19.88 -8.84 -25.84
C ALA A 281 -19.15 -10.06 -26.41
N ALA A 282 -18.40 -10.80 -25.59
CA ALA A 282 -17.49 -11.86 -26.03
C ALA A 282 -17.76 -13.23 -25.37
N GLU A 283 -18.96 -13.45 -24.82
CA GLU A 283 -19.35 -14.75 -24.26
C GLU A 283 -19.10 -15.88 -25.28
N GLY A 284 -18.28 -16.86 -24.90
CA GLY A 284 -17.91 -18.00 -25.74
C GLY A 284 -16.75 -17.77 -26.72
N ALA A 285 -16.22 -16.55 -26.85
CA ALA A 285 -15.07 -16.27 -27.71
C ALA A 285 -13.74 -16.75 -27.06
N PRO A 286 -12.77 -17.26 -27.85
CA PRO A 286 -11.44 -17.58 -27.34
C PRO A 286 -10.77 -16.37 -26.68
N GLU A 287 -10.02 -16.57 -25.59
CA GLU A 287 -9.40 -15.47 -24.82
C GLU A 287 -8.59 -14.50 -25.69
N GLN A 288 -7.81 -15.02 -26.66
CA GLN A 288 -7.03 -14.18 -27.56
C GLN A 288 -7.87 -13.23 -28.43
N GLU A 289 -9.10 -13.61 -28.76
CA GLU A 289 -10.03 -12.73 -29.49
C GLU A 289 -10.51 -11.57 -28.62
N GLN A 290 -10.80 -11.85 -27.35
CA GLN A 290 -11.13 -10.82 -26.36
C GLN A 290 -9.97 -9.83 -26.18
N TRP A 291 -8.74 -10.34 -26.11
CA TRP A 291 -7.55 -9.49 -26.01
C TRP A 291 -7.31 -8.67 -27.29
N ARG A 292 -7.62 -9.23 -28.47
CA ARG A 292 -7.55 -8.47 -29.74
C ARG A 292 -8.54 -7.32 -29.74
N GLU A 293 -9.77 -7.54 -29.28
CA GLU A 293 -10.79 -6.49 -29.21
C GLU A 293 -10.41 -5.41 -28.20
N MET A 294 -9.95 -5.80 -27.01
CA MET A 294 -9.40 -4.84 -26.04
C MET A 294 -8.26 -4.02 -26.66
N GLY A 295 -7.34 -4.64 -27.39
CA GLY A 295 -6.28 -3.92 -28.10
C GLY A 295 -6.80 -2.96 -29.16
N ARG A 296 -7.88 -3.32 -29.89
CA ARG A 296 -8.51 -2.40 -30.86
C ARG A 296 -9.14 -1.20 -30.14
N LEU A 297 -9.82 -1.43 -29.02
CA LEU A 297 -10.42 -0.36 -28.22
C LEU A 297 -9.35 0.59 -27.68
N ILE A 298 -8.26 0.07 -27.13
CA ILE A 298 -7.12 0.86 -26.67
C ILE A 298 -6.60 1.73 -27.83
N ARG A 299 -6.25 1.12 -28.98
CA ARG A 299 -5.75 1.87 -30.14
C ARG A 299 -6.74 2.90 -30.69
N ARG A 300 -8.05 2.69 -30.58
CA ARG A 300 -9.06 3.70 -30.95
C ARG A 300 -9.02 4.92 -30.03
N GLN A 301 -8.75 4.73 -28.74
CA GLN A 301 -8.74 5.81 -27.76
C GLN A 301 -7.41 6.56 -27.72
N VAL A 302 -6.27 5.87 -27.88
CA VAL A 302 -4.93 6.46 -27.69
C VAL A 302 -4.00 6.29 -28.89
N GLY A 303 -4.46 5.71 -29.99
CA GLY A 303 -3.71 5.61 -31.26
C GLY A 303 -2.72 4.45 -31.36
N GLU A 304 -2.25 3.89 -30.25
CA GLU A 304 -1.19 2.86 -30.24
C GLU A 304 -1.32 1.83 -29.11
N ASP A 305 -0.47 0.80 -29.15
CA ASP A 305 -0.39 -0.23 -28.11
C ASP A 305 0.32 0.31 -26.85
N PRO A 306 -0.03 -0.15 -25.63
CA PRO A 306 0.59 0.31 -24.40
C PRO A 306 2.10 0.12 -24.37
N HIS A 307 2.82 1.19 -24.01
CA HIS A 307 4.26 1.16 -23.73
C HIS A 307 4.55 0.35 -22.47
N ILE A 308 3.71 0.52 -21.45
CA ILE A 308 3.81 -0.13 -20.15
C ILE A 308 2.44 -0.75 -19.82
N VAL A 309 2.44 -1.94 -19.24
CA VAL A 309 1.27 -2.52 -18.58
C VAL A 309 1.56 -2.64 -17.10
N PHE A 310 0.74 -1.96 -16.29
CA PHE A 310 0.79 -1.96 -14.83
C PHE A 310 -0.06 -3.13 -14.30
N GLU A 311 0.62 -4.17 -13.83
CA GLU A 311 0.05 -5.46 -13.44
C GLU A 311 0.08 -5.69 -11.92
N HIS A 312 -0.99 -6.23 -11.39
CA HIS A 312 -1.12 -6.71 -10.00
C HIS A 312 -2.29 -7.70 -9.84
N VAL A 313 -3.19 -7.75 -10.84
CA VAL A 313 -4.34 -8.66 -10.85
C VAL A 313 -3.88 -10.11 -11.04
N GLY A 314 -2.81 -10.37 -11.80
CA GLY A 314 -2.18 -11.70 -11.89
C GLY A 314 -2.82 -12.63 -12.92
N ARG A 315 -3.00 -13.91 -12.56
CA ARG A 315 -3.33 -15.01 -13.50
C ARG A 315 -4.38 -14.67 -14.56
N GLN A 316 -5.50 -14.04 -14.18
CA GLN A 316 -6.61 -13.76 -15.13
C GLN A 316 -6.26 -12.71 -16.20
N THR A 317 -5.31 -11.82 -15.93
CA THR A 317 -4.97 -10.70 -16.82
C THR A 317 -3.58 -10.81 -17.41
N PHE A 318 -2.69 -11.63 -16.83
CA PHE A 318 -1.28 -11.65 -17.21
C PHE A 318 -1.04 -12.03 -18.68
N GLY A 319 -1.81 -12.99 -19.21
CA GLY A 319 -1.77 -13.35 -20.63
C GLY A 319 -2.16 -12.18 -21.54
N ALA A 320 -3.22 -11.45 -21.19
CA ALA A 320 -3.65 -10.23 -21.88
C ALA A 320 -2.60 -9.12 -21.76
N SER A 321 -2.00 -8.92 -20.59
CA SER A 321 -0.93 -7.95 -20.35
C SER A 321 0.25 -8.18 -21.29
N VAL A 322 0.72 -9.43 -21.39
CA VAL A 322 1.79 -9.80 -22.31
C VAL A 322 1.35 -9.70 -23.76
N PHE A 323 0.08 -9.96 -24.10
CA PHE A 323 -0.42 -9.82 -25.47
C PHE A 323 -0.48 -8.35 -25.92
N LEU A 324 -1.07 -7.49 -25.10
CA LEU A 324 -1.44 -6.10 -25.38
C LEU A 324 -0.26 -5.14 -25.42
N ALA A 325 0.77 -5.35 -24.57
CA ALA A 325 1.94 -4.47 -24.56
C ALA A 325 2.54 -4.31 -25.97
N ARG A 326 3.05 -3.13 -26.31
CA ARG A 326 3.67 -2.87 -27.61
C ARG A 326 4.95 -3.68 -27.82
N ARG A 327 5.49 -3.66 -29.05
CA ARG A 327 6.84 -4.17 -29.32
C ARG A 327 7.88 -3.37 -28.52
N GLY A 328 8.73 -4.06 -27.76
CA GLY A 328 9.70 -3.43 -26.85
C GLY A 328 9.09 -2.91 -25.54
N GLY A 329 7.79 -3.16 -25.30
CA GLY A 329 7.09 -2.69 -24.10
C GLY A 329 7.42 -3.49 -22.84
N THR A 330 6.96 -2.96 -21.71
CA THR A 330 7.20 -3.53 -20.37
C THR A 330 5.87 -3.95 -19.73
N VAL A 331 5.79 -5.17 -19.21
CA VAL A 331 4.78 -5.56 -18.22
C VAL A 331 5.46 -5.50 -16.85
N VAL A 332 5.05 -4.58 -15.99
CA VAL A 332 5.59 -4.46 -14.62
C VAL A 332 4.57 -5.01 -13.64
N THR A 333 4.98 -5.93 -12.77
CA THR A 333 4.07 -6.67 -11.87
C THR A 333 4.54 -6.64 -10.42
N CYS A 334 3.62 -6.44 -9.48
CA CYS A 334 3.92 -6.45 -8.03
C CYS A 334 3.01 -7.34 -7.18
N GLY A 335 2.08 -8.04 -7.81
CA GLY A 335 1.01 -8.74 -7.13
C GLY A 335 0.29 -9.69 -8.06
N SER A 336 -0.57 -10.54 -7.49
CA SER A 336 -1.29 -11.56 -8.24
C SER A 336 -2.61 -11.94 -7.59
N SER A 337 -3.50 -10.95 -7.43
CA SER A 337 -4.75 -11.10 -6.68
C SER A 337 -5.65 -12.26 -7.15
N THR A 338 -5.59 -12.64 -8.43
CA THR A 338 -6.38 -13.74 -9.01
C THR A 338 -5.61 -15.06 -9.13
N GLY A 339 -4.40 -15.12 -8.57
CA GLY A 339 -3.52 -16.29 -8.58
C GLY A 339 -2.13 -15.98 -9.13
N TYR A 340 -1.10 -16.51 -8.47
CA TYR A 340 0.33 -16.29 -8.79
C TYR A 340 0.89 -17.24 -9.86
N MET A 341 0.15 -18.30 -10.23
CA MET A 341 0.53 -19.18 -11.34
C MET A 341 0.15 -18.55 -12.68
N HIS A 342 1.04 -17.74 -13.23
CA HIS A 342 0.83 -17.04 -14.49
C HIS A 342 1.01 -17.95 -15.69
N GLN A 343 0.17 -17.75 -16.71
CA GLN A 343 0.32 -18.39 -18.02
C GLN A 343 0.22 -17.31 -19.10
N PHE A 344 1.16 -17.33 -20.05
CA PHE A 344 1.14 -16.44 -21.20
C PHE A 344 1.79 -17.11 -22.41
N ASP A 345 1.46 -16.64 -23.60
CA ASP A 345 2.09 -17.11 -24.83
C ASP A 345 3.41 -16.37 -25.06
N ASN A 346 4.50 -17.09 -24.79
CA ASN A 346 5.86 -16.55 -24.81
C ASN A 346 6.27 -16.01 -26.20
N ARG A 347 5.61 -16.41 -27.30
CA ARG A 347 5.86 -15.86 -28.64
C ARG A 347 5.67 -14.35 -28.67
N TYR A 348 4.64 -13.84 -27.98
CA TYR A 348 4.39 -12.40 -27.89
C TYR A 348 5.43 -11.67 -27.04
N LEU A 349 6.13 -12.37 -26.14
CA LEU A 349 7.23 -11.79 -25.38
C LEU A 349 8.49 -11.70 -26.25
N TRP A 350 9.03 -12.84 -26.71
CA TRP A 350 10.33 -12.86 -27.39
C TRP A 350 10.28 -12.26 -28.81
N MET A 351 9.25 -12.56 -29.62
CA MET A 351 9.20 -12.06 -31.00
C MET A 351 8.98 -10.55 -31.06
N LYS A 352 8.37 -9.98 -30.01
CA LYS A 352 8.14 -8.54 -29.87
C LYS A 352 9.13 -7.86 -28.89
N LEU A 353 10.16 -8.58 -28.43
CA LEU A 353 11.23 -8.06 -27.55
C LEU A 353 10.69 -7.33 -26.31
N LYS A 354 9.61 -7.83 -25.74
CA LYS A 354 9.01 -7.26 -24.53
C LYS A 354 9.80 -7.71 -23.30
N ARG A 355 9.57 -7.02 -22.18
CA ARG A 355 10.13 -7.39 -20.88
C ARG A 355 9.03 -7.53 -19.83
N ILE A 356 9.22 -8.46 -18.92
CA ILE A 356 8.42 -8.60 -17.70
C ILE A 356 9.35 -8.19 -16.55
N VAL A 357 8.91 -7.24 -15.73
CA VAL A 357 9.68 -6.71 -14.60
C VAL A 357 8.91 -7.02 -13.31
N GLY A 358 9.49 -7.83 -12.45
CA GLY A 358 9.01 -8.00 -11.08
C GLY A 358 9.37 -6.78 -10.24
N SER A 359 8.42 -6.28 -9.48
CA SER A 359 8.59 -5.17 -8.55
C SER A 359 7.93 -5.51 -7.22
N HIS A 360 8.46 -5.00 -6.11
CA HIS A 360 7.90 -5.22 -4.79
C HIS A 360 8.16 -3.97 -3.95
N GLY A 361 7.14 -3.51 -3.22
CA GLY A 361 7.24 -2.33 -2.35
C GLY A 361 7.93 -1.13 -3.02
N ALA A 362 8.72 -0.42 -2.22
CA ALA A 362 9.63 0.64 -2.64
C ALA A 362 10.79 0.71 -1.66
N ASN A 363 12.02 0.93 -2.16
CA ASN A 363 13.11 1.25 -1.24
C ASN A 363 12.86 2.61 -0.58
N TYR A 364 13.63 2.93 0.46
CA TYR A 364 13.41 4.16 1.22
C TYR A 364 13.49 5.43 0.35
N GLN A 365 14.40 5.50 -0.62
CA GLN A 365 14.51 6.66 -1.53
C GLN A 365 13.27 6.80 -2.41
N GLU A 366 12.79 5.71 -3.00
CA GLU A 366 11.58 5.67 -3.84
C GLU A 366 10.33 6.04 -3.04
N ALA A 367 10.19 5.49 -1.82
CA ALA A 367 9.10 5.85 -0.91
C ALA A 367 9.16 7.34 -0.54
N TYR A 368 10.34 7.88 -0.26
CA TYR A 368 10.54 9.28 0.06
C TYR A 368 10.21 10.21 -1.12
N GLU A 369 10.57 9.82 -2.35
CA GLU A 369 10.23 10.57 -3.56
C GLU A 369 8.72 10.52 -3.88
N ALA A 370 8.08 9.37 -3.68
CA ALA A 370 6.62 9.23 -3.74
C ALA A 370 5.94 10.16 -2.72
N ASN A 371 6.38 10.13 -1.46
CA ASN A 371 5.88 11.02 -0.41
C ASN A 371 6.13 12.49 -0.76
N ARG A 372 7.28 12.83 -1.33
CA ARG A 372 7.58 14.20 -1.78
C ARG A 372 6.60 14.69 -2.85
N LEU A 373 6.20 13.84 -3.81
CA LEU A 373 5.18 14.20 -4.81
C LEU A 373 3.82 14.48 -4.17
N ILE A 374 3.49 13.74 -3.11
CA ILE A 374 2.29 13.99 -2.30
C ILE A 374 2.42 15.30 -1.54
N GLN A 375 3.54 15.54 -0.86
CA GLN A 375 3.82 16.80 -0.15
C GLN A 375 3.71 18.04 -1.06
N MET A 376 4.03 17.91 -2.35
CA MET A 376 3.89 18.98 -3.35
C MET A 376 2.47 19.11 -3.93
N GLY A 377 1.52 18.26 -3.53
CA GLY A 377 0.17 18.23 -4.08
C GLY A 377 0.09 17.79 -5.54
N ARG A 378 1.15 17.13 -6.05
CA ARG A 378 1.22 16.61 -7.42
C ARG A 378 0.48 15.29 -7.56
N VAL A 379 0.55 14.49 -6.51
CA VAL A 379 -0.24 13.28 -6.30
C VAL A 379 -1.07 13.50 -5.04
N VAL A 380 -2.32 13.07 -5.03
CA VAL A 380 -3.24 13.19 -3.90
C VAL A 380 -3.65 11.81 -3.39
N PRO A 381 -4.09 11.71 -2.12
CA PRO A 381 -4.59 10.46 -1.55
C PRO A 381 -5.71 9.84 -2.37
N THR A 382 -5.81 8.51 -2.34
CA THR A 382 -6.93 7.76 -2.92
C THR A 382 -7.88 7.25 -1.83
N LEU A 383 -7.98 7.95 -0.71
CA LEU A 383 -8.81 7.57 0.44
C LEU A 383 -10.30 7.63 0.08
N SER A 384 -11.03 6.53 0.31
CA SER A 384 -12.45 6.42 0.00
C SER A 384 -13.33 6.26 1.23
N ALA A 385 -12.85 5.51 2.22
CA ALA A 385 -13.59 5.25 3.45
C ALA A 385 -12.64 5.35 4.66
N VAL A 386 -13.20 5.69 5.82
CA VAL A 386 -12.49 5.73 7.09
C VAL A 386 -13.31 4.96 8.11
N TYR A 387 -12.67 4.02 8.79
CA TYR A 387 -13.25 3.27 9.90
C TYR A 387 -12.52 3.63 11.19
N PRO A 388 -13.19 3.65 12.35
CA PRO A 388 -12.50 3.68 13.63
C PRO A 388 -11.75 2.33 13.86
N LEU A 389 -10.72 2.33 14.71
CA LEU A 389 -9.92 1.13 15.02
C LEU A 389 -10.80 -0.03 15.54
N GLU A 390 -11.86 0.29 16.28
CA GLU A 390 -12.86 -0.65 16.79
C GLU A 390 -13.56 -1.45 15.68
N GLU A 391 -13.62 -0.90 14.47
CA GLU A 391 -14.23 -1.51 13.29
C GLU A 391 -13.18 -2.03 12.27
N VAL A 392 -11.92 -2.17 12.68
CA VAL A 392 -10.81 -2.60 11.81
C VAL A 392 -11.07 -3.94 11.10
N ALA A 393 -11.78 -4.85 11.75
CA ALA A 393 -12.18 -6.13 11.18
C ALA A 393 -13.15 -5.95 9.99
N GLU A 394 -14.14 -5.05 10.13
CA GLU A 394 -15.09 -4.70 9.06
C GLU A 394 -14.40 -3.92 7.94
N ALA A 395 -13.49 -3.00 8.29
CA ALA A 395 -12.65 -2.31 7.32
C ALA A 395 -11.86 -3.31 6.46
N ALA A 396 -11.21 -4.29 7.09
CA ALA A 396 -10.47 -5.35 6.40
C ALA A 396 -11.38 -6.26 5.56
N TYR A 397 -12.59 -6.57 6.07
CA TYR A 397 -13.59 -7.36 5.35
C TYR A 397 -14.10 -6.65 4.07
N SER A 398 -14.29 -5.33 4.11
CA SER A 398 -14.66 -4.55 2.92
C SER A 398 -13.59 -4.64 1.81
N VAL A 399 -12.31 -4.73 2.20
CA VAL A 399 -11.19 -4.93 1.28
C VAL A 399 -11.15 -6.35 0.74
N GLN A 400 -11.36 -7.35 1.61
CA GLN A 400 -11.47 -8.75 1.21
C GLN A 400 -12.53 -8.95 0.11
N ARG A 401 -13.69 -8.31 0.26
CA ARG A 401 -14.81 -8.42 -0.69
C ARG A 401 -14.66 -7.59 -1.95
N ASN A 402 -13.66 -6.71 -2.02
CA ASN A 402 -13.49 -5.71 -3.09
C ASN A 402 -14.67 -4.74 -3.18
N ASP A 403 -15.34 -4.47 -2.05
CA ASP A 403 -16.50 -3.57 -1.96
C ASP A 403 -16.08 -2.08 -1.86
N HIS A 404 -14.78 -1.79 -2.01
CA HIS A 404 -14.21 -0.45 -1.95
C HIS A 404 -13.57 -0.01 -3.28
N ILE A 405 -13.34 1.29 -3.39
CA ILE A 405 -12.41 1.92 -4.34
C ILE A 405 -11.24 2.53 -3.56
N GLY A 406 -10.14 2.82 -4.25
CA GLY A 406 -9.00 3.50 -3.66
C GLY A 406 -8.47 2.77 -2.42
N LYS A 407 -8.38 3.50 -1.31
CA LYS A 407 -7.84 3.05 -0.03
C LYS A 407 -8.85 3.21 1.09
N VAL A 408 -8.85 2.25 2.02
CA VAL A 408 -9.64 2.28 3.24
C VAL A 408 -8.72 2.68 4.40
N GLY A 409 -8.97 3.85 4.98
CA GLY A 409 -8.26 4.36 6.15
C GLY A 409 -8.84 3.81 7.45
N VAL A 410 -8.00 3.77 8.48
CA VAL A 410 -8.40 3.41 9.84
C VAL A 410 -7.95 4.53 10.78
N ARG A 411 -8.92 5.19 11.42
CA ARG A 411 -8.68 6.19 12.46
C ARG A 411 -8.27 5.47 13.74
N VAL A 412 -7.11 5.84 14.27
CA VAL A 412 -6.56 5.25 15.50
C VAL A 412 -6.66 6.29 16.61
N LEU A 413 -5.56 6.99 16.96
CA LEU A 413 -5.57 7.99 18.03
C LEU A 413 -6.05 9.38 17.57
N ALA A 414 -6.32 9.58 16.28
CA ALA A 414 -6.82 10.86 15.82
C ALA A 414 -8.19 11.18 16.46
N PRO A 415 -8.39 12.40 16.99
CA PRO A 415 -9.57 12.75 17.80
C PRO A 415 -10.87 12.83 16.98
N GLY A 416 -10.77 12.87 15.65
CA GLY A 416 -11.88 12.85 14.72
C GLY A 416 -11.37 12.67 13.30
N ASP A 417 -12.30 12.53 12.36
CA ASP A 417 -11.97 12.60 10.93
C ASP A 417 -11.49 14.00 10.58
N ASP A 418 -10.72 14.10 9.50
CA ASP A 418 -10.24 15.35 8.95
C ASP A 418 -9.31 16.17 9.87
N CYS A 419 -8.74 15.53 10.90
CA CYS A 419 -7.76 16.13 11.81
C CYS A 419 -6.32 16.01 11.28
N GLY A 420 -5.43 16.90 11.73
CA GLY A 420 -3.97 16.78 11.51
C GLY A 420 -3.39 17.64 10.39
N VAL A 421 -4.19 18.52 9.77
CA VAL A 421 -3.70 19.50 8.79
C VAL A 421 -2.89 20.60 9.50
N GLU A 422 -1.68 20.85 9.01
CA GLU A 422 -0.72 21.86 9.48
C GLU A 422 -0.47 22.97 8.44
N ASP A 423 -0.71 22.68 7.15
CA ASP A 423 -0.61 23.66 6.06
C ASP A 423 -1.97 23.79 5.33
N PRO A 424 -2.94 24.51 5.92
CA PRO A 424 -4.26 24.70 5.31
C PRO A 424 -4.18 25.51 4.01
N ALA A 425 -3.19 26.40 3.86
CA ALA A 425 -3.01 27.18 2.64
C ALA A 425 -2.59 26.31 1.45
N LEU A 426 -1.71 25.33 1.66
CA LEU A 426 -1.40 24.35 0.62
C LEU A 426 -2.59 23.43 0.34
N ARG A 427 -3.35 23.02 1.36
CA ARG A 427 -4.57 22.22 1.18
C ARG A 427 -5.55 22.91 0.24
N GLU A 428 -5.83 24.19 0.50
CA GLU A 428 -6.70 25.02 -0.34
C GLU A 428 -6.16 25.13 -1.78
N ARG A 429 -4.85 25.34 -1.96
CA ARG A 429 -4.23 25.40 -3.30
C ARG A 429 -4.33 24.09 -4.08
N VAL A 430 -4.22 22.94 -3.40
CA VAL A 430 -4.35 21.62 -4.03
C VAL A 430 -5.81 21.33 -4.37
N GLY A 431 -6.73 21.81 -3.54
CA GLY A 431 -8.18 21.72 -3.72
C GLY A 431 -8.77 20.54 -2.95
N GLU A 432 -9.76 20.84 -2.09
CA GLU A 432 -10.46 19.84 -1.27
C GLU A 432 -11.11 18.75 -2.13
N GLU A 433 -11.81 19.13 -3.20
CA GLU A 433 -12.46 18.20 -4.14
C GLU A 433 -11.47 17.23 -4.77
N ARG A 434 -10.25 17.68 -5.04
CA ARG A 434 -9.20 16.83 -5.62
C ARG A 434 -8.68 15.84 -4.59
N ILE A 435 -8.44 16.29 -3.35
CA ILE A 435 -7.97 15.44 -2.25
C ILE A 435 -9.02 14.39 -1.87
N ARG A 436 -10.29 14.79 -1.83
CA ARG A 436 -11.44 13.94 -1.44
C ARG A 436 -12.08 13.17 -2.59
N LEU A 437 -11.52 13.22 -3.81
CA LEU A 437 -12.16 12.67 -5.02
C LEU A 437 -12.67 11.22 -4.85
N PHE A 438 -11.93 10.37 -4.13
CA PHE A 438 -12.32 8.98 -3.88
C PHE A 438 -13.33 8.81 -2.74
N ARG A 439 -13.43 9.78 -1.83
CA ARG A 439 -14.30 9.76 -0.65
C ARG A 439 -15.73 10.20 -0.99
N ASP A 440 -15.88 11.05 -2.00
CA ASP A 440 -17.18 11.63 -2.40
C ASP A 440 -17.86 10.84 -3.53
N ARG A 441 -17.64 9.51 -3.63
CA ARG A 441 -18.03 8.67 -4.77
C ARG A 441 -18.72 7.37 -4.39
#